data_AF-A0A416WLC4-F1
#
_entry.id   AF-A0A416WLC4-F1
#
_cell.length_a   1.000
_cell.length_b   1.000
_cell.length_c   1.000
_cell.angle_alpha   90.00
_cell.angle_beta   90.00
_cell.angle_gamma   90.00
#
_symmetry.space_group_name_H-M   'P 1'
#
loop_
_entity.id
_entity.type
_entity.pdbx_description
1 polymer ?
#
loop_
_entity_poly.entity_id
_entity_poly.type
_entity_poly.pdbx_seq_one_letter_code
_entity_poly.pdbx_strand_id
1 'polypeptide(L)'
;MKGFFLQDLKRSFLNKGFFAGLLVVTWILVSAAFHAPLNRSRSSYFIMMEVFAASGFTPFAAIFPGLAYASAFCEEYSSGYIKMIYSRMLPRKFALTRIVTVALSGGTMLAVPFIIVLGIAYCFGIPGIPTGSDEGLMAGTTLIFYIEHYGEWYIFLWKVILGFLFGCIWALAGLAFAVWLPNKYVALIAPFVLYEAMWLALGKISVLNPIYLMRGDDLNNYPLSGFMECVYILLISLVVMWGLKRRYRNG
;
A
#
# COMPACT_ATOMS: atom_id res chain seq x y z
N MET A 1 17.48 -12.19 -20.13
CA MET A 1 16.08 -11.97 -19.66
C MET A 1 15.96 -11.81 -18.15
N LYS A 2 16.49 -12.72 -17.31
CA LYS A 2 16.54 -12.54 -15.84
C LYS A 2 17.26 -11.25 -15.41
N GLY A 3 18.27 -10.83 -16.17
CA GLY A 3 19.05 -9.62 -15.88
C GLY A 3 18.25 -8.32 -15.82
N PHE A 4 17.36 -8.04 -16.79
CA PHE A 4 16.60 -6.78 -16.80
C PHE A 4 15.61 -6.71 -15.65
N PHE A 5 14.80 -7.76 -15.44
CA PHE A 5 13.86 -7.82 -14.31
C PHE A 5 14.57 -7.61 -12.98
N LEU A 6 15.71 -8.27 -12.77
CA LEU A 6 16.45 -8.18 -11.51
C LEU A 6 17.12 -6.81 -11.32
N GLN A 7 17.64 -6.21 -12.38
CA GLN A 7 18.16 -4.84 -12.37
C GLN A 7 17.06 -3.82 -12.06
N ASP A 8 15.89 -4.02 -12.66
CA ASP A 8 14.74 -3.15 -12.49
C ASP A 8 14.16 -3.23 -11.07
N LEU A 9 14.03 -4.45 -10.56
CA LEU A 9 13.67 -4.72 -9.18
C LEU A 9 14.68 -4.08 -8.23
N LYS A 10 15.99 -4.32 -8.43
CA LYS A 10 17.05 -3.71 -7.62
C LYS A 10 16.93 -2.18 -7.62
N ARG A 11 16.69 -1.57 -8.78
CA ARG A 11 16.52 -0.12 -8.89
C ARG A 11 15.27 0.37 -8.16
N SER A 12 14.18 -0.40 -8.18
CA SER A 12 12.94 -0.06 -7.48
C SER A 12 13.12 -0.03 -5.96
N PHE A 13 13.86 -0.99 -5.42
CA PHE A 13 14.13 -1.09 -3.97
C PHE A 13 15.29 -0.20 -3.50
N LEU A 14 16.28 0.10 -4.34
CA LEU A 14 17.43 0.94 -3.96
C LEU A 14 17.24 2.44 -4.30
N ASN A 15 16.03 2.86 -4.60
CA ASN A 15 15.75 4.28 -4.84
C ASN A 15 15.77 5.07 -3.52
N LYS A 16 16.30 6.30 -3.54
CA LYS A 16 16.23 7.25 -2.42
C LYS A 16 14.79 7.47 -1.96
N GLY A 17 13.84 7.51 -2.90
CA GLY A 17 12.42 7.63 -2.60
C GLY A 17 11.85 6.42 -1.84
N PHE A 18 12.34 5.22 -2.12
CA PHE A 18 11.94 4.01 -1.40
C PHE A 18 12.35 4.07 0.07
N PHE A 19 13.64 4.35 0.35
CA PHE A 19 14.14 4.44 1.71
C PHE A 19 13.54 5.61 2.49
N ALA A 20 13.38 6.78 1.86
CA ALA A 20 12.75 7.93 2.49
C ALA A 20 11.29 7.63 2.88
N GLY A 21 10.51 7.06 1.96
CA GLY A 21 9.13 6.65 2.24
C GLY A 21 9.06 5.61 3.36
N LEU A 22 9.89 4.57 3.29
CA LEU A 22 9.94 3.51 4.29
C LEU A 22 10.26 4.05 5.69
N LEU A 23 11.28 4.90 5.82
CA LEU A 23 11.67 5.48 7.10
C LEU A 23 10.59 6.41 7.67
N VAL A 24 9.98 7.25 6.83
CA VAL A 24 8.93 8.18 7.27
C VAL A 24 7.69 7.43 7.71
N VAL A 25 7.22 6.43 6.94
CA VAL A 25 6.05 5.63 7.32
C VAL A 25 6.32 4.84 8.61
N THR A 26 7.51 4.22 8.71
CA THR A 26 7.91 3.51 9.94
C THR A 26 7.91 4.47 11.14
N TRP A 27 8.50 5.66 10.99
CA TRP A 27 8.54 6.67 12.04
C TRP A 27 7.13 7.09 12.49
N ILE A 28 6.25 7.42 11.54
CA ILE A 28 4.88 7.85 11.82
C ILE A 28 4.12 6.79 12.61
N LEU A 29 4.16 5.52 12.16
CA LEU A 29 3.41 4.45 12.80
C LEU A 29 4.02 4.02 14.15
N VAL A 30 5.36 3.96 14.24
CA VAL A 30 6.03 3.61 15.51
C VAL A 30 5.85 4.72 16.54
N SER A 31 5.90 5.99 16.14
CA SER A 31 5.61 7.11 17.04
C SER A 31 4.20 7.00 17.62
N ALA A 32 3.21 6.62 16.81
CA ALA A 32 1.85 6.41 17.28
C ALA A 32 1.71 5.20 18.22
N ALA A 33 2.56 4.17 18.08
CA ALA A 33 2.56 3.03 19.00
C ALA A 33 2.92 3.41 20.44
N PHE A 34 3.73 4.47 20.63
CA PHE A 34 4.07 4.98 21.96
C PHE A 34 2.95 5.80 22.61
N HIS A 35 1.89 6.16 21.90
CA HIS A 35 0.70 6.76 22.50
C HIS A 35 -0.14 5.75 23.28
N ALA A 36 -0.02 4.45 22.95
CA ALA A 36 -0.66 3.38 23.69
C ALA A 36 0.24 2.90 24.85
N PRO A 37 -0.32 2.48 25.99
CA PRO A 37 0.47 1.97 27.10
C PRO A 37 1.08 0.60 26.77
N LEU A 38 2.40 0.55 26.55
CA LEU A 38 3.16 -0.65 26.16
C LEU A 38 3.55 -1.57 27.35
N ASN A 39 2.80 -1.52 28.44
CA ASN A 39 3.08 -2.26 29.68
C ASN A 39 2.24 -3.55 29.84
N ARG A 40 1.67 -4.07 28.75
CA ARG A 40 0.71 -5.20 28.77
C ARG A 40 -0.53 -4.95 29.65
N SER A 41 -0.98 -3.71 29.75
CA SER A 41 -2.23 -3.37 30.44
C SER A 41 -3.46 -3.41 29.52
N ARG A 42 -3.27 -3.31 28.21
CA ARG A 42 -4.33 -3.24 27.18
C ARG A 42 -4.21 -4.40 26.21
N SER A 43 -5.30 -4.70 25.51
CA SER A 43 -5.34 -5.72 24.46
C SER A 43 -4.43 -5.36 23.27
N SER A 44 -3.91 -6.38 22.60
CA SER A 44 -3.11 -6.23 21.36
C SER A 44 -3.90 -5.50 20.27
N TYR A 45 -5.21 -5.78 20.19
CA TYR A 45 -6.15 -5.14 19.27
C TYR A 45 -6.33 -3.64 19.56
N PHE A 46 -6.44 -3.25 20.83
CA PHE A 46 -6.53 -1.83 21.21
C PHE A 46 -5.29 -1.05 20.76
N ILE A 47 -4.10 -1.57 21.03
CA ILE A 47 -2.83 -0.93 20.62
C ILE A 47 -2.78 -0.78 19.10
N MET A 48 -3.17 -1.81 18.35
CA MET A 48 -3.22 -1.77 16.90
C MET A 48 -4.19 -0.69 16.38
N MET A 49 -5.42 -0.66 16.90
CA MET A 49 -6.42 0.35 16.51
C MET A 49 -5.93 1.76 16.80
N GLU A 50 -5.34 1.98 17.97
CA GLU A 50 -4.79 3.25 18.37
C GLU A 50 -3.66 3.70 17.43
N VAL A 51 -2.75 2.80 17.04
CA VAL A 51 -1.68 3.16 16.10
C VAL A 51 -2.25 3.67 14.77
N PHE A 52 -3.20 2.96 14.18
CA PHE A 52 -3.77 3.36 12.90
C PHE A 52 -4.64 4.62 13.02
N ALA A 53 -5.33 4.83 14.14
CA ALA A 53 -6.14 6.02 14.37
C ALA A 53 -5.30 7.26 14.70
N ALA A 54 -4.34 7.14 15.63
CA ALA A 54 -3.56 8.26 16.16
C ALA A 54 -2.39 8.68 15.27
N SER A 55 -1.94 7.80 14.35
CA SER A 55 -0.80 8.11 13.47
C SER A 55 -1.06 9.21 12.44
N GLY A 56 -2.33 9.51 12.13
CA GLY A 56 -2.67 10.40 11.02
C GLY A 56 -2.14 9.90 9.66
N PHE A 57 -1.75 8.61 9.58
CA PHE A 57 -1.16 8.01 8.39
C PHE A 57 -2.18 7.83 7.27
N THR A 58 -3.40 7.42 7.62
CA THR A 58 -4.43 6.99 6.66
C THR A 58 -4.70 8.01 5.56
N PRO A 59 -4.94 9.31 5.82
CA PRO A 59 -5.17 10.30 4.75
C PRO A 59 -3.99 10.41 3.77
N PHE A 60 -2.76 10.31 4.27
CA PHE A 60 -1.55 10.47 3.46
C PHE A 60 -1.01 9.14 2.90
N ALA A 61 -1.65 8.01 3.19
CA ALA A 61 -1.14 6.68 2.91
C ALA A 61 -0.84 6.46 1.42
N ALA A 62 -1.62 7.07 0.51
CA ALA A 62 -1.46 6.94 -0.93
C ALA A 62 -0.21 7.66 -1.51
N ILE A 63 0.36 8.64 -0.80
CA ILE A 63 1.54 9.38 -1.27
C ILE A 63 2.79 8.48 -1.27
N PHE A 64 2.97 7.74 -0.18
CA PHE A 64 4.23 7.06 0.07
C PHE A 64 4.58 6.01 -0.99
N PRO A 65 3.67 5.10 -1.39
CA PRO A 65 3.98 4.09 -2.41
C PRO A 65 4.39 4.70 -3.77
N GLY A 66 3.86 5.87 -4.12
CA GLY A 66 4.24 6.61 -5.33
C GLY A 66 5.72 7.05 -5.32
N LEU A 67 6.29 7.34 -4.15
CA LEU A 67 7.70 7.72 -3.99
C LEU A 67 8.67 6.60 -4.36
N ALA A 68 8.24 5.34 -4.30
CA ALA A 68 9.10 4.20 -4.59
C ALA A 68 9.67 4.25 -6.01
N TYR A 69 8.82 4.58 -7.01
CA TYR A 69 9.25 4.49 -8.42
C TYR A 69 8.74 5.58 -9.38
N ALA A 70 7.67 6.31 -9.07
CA ALA A 70 7.03 7.20 -10.05
C ALA A 70 7.98 8.32 -10.54
N SER A 71 8.83 8.82 -9.64
CA SER A 71 9.86 9.82 -9.94
C SER A 71 10.95 9.30 -10.88
N ALA A 72 11.43 8.07 -10.66
CA ALA A 72 12.46 7.43 -11.48
C ALA A 72 11.97 7.22 -12.92
N PHE A 73 10.69 6.87 -13.10
CA PHE A 73 10.10 6.75 -14.43
C PHE A 73 10.05 8.10 -15.17
N CYS A 74 9.68 9.18 -14.49
CA CYS A 74 9.65 10.51 -15.12
C CYS A 74 11.05 10.93 -15.62
N GLU A 75 12.09 10.62 -14.84
CA GLU A 75 13.50 10.88 -15.20
C GLU A 75 13.97 9.99 -16.37
N GLU A 76 13.55 8.72 -16.42
CA GLU A 76 13.80 7.83 -17.58
C GLU A 76 13.14 8.35 -18.86
N TYR A 77 11.95 8.94 -18.73
CA TYR A 77 11.23 9.51 -19.85
C TYR A 77 11.89 10.80 -20.35
N SER A 78 12.22 11.73 -19.45
CA SER A 78 12.82 13.02 -19.82
C SER A 78 14.23 12.88 -20.39
N SER A 79 15.00 11.89 -19.92
CA SER A 79 16.35 11.60 -20.45
C SER A 79 16.34 10.85 -21.79
N GLY A 80 15.18 10.40 -22.27
CA GLY A 80 15.08 9.56 -23.46
C GLY A 80 15.59 8.12 -23.26
N TYR A 81 15.98 7.74 -22.04
CA TYR A 81 16.44 6.40 -21.70
C TYR A 81 15.42 5.32 -22.09
N ILE A 82 14.13 5.64 -21.99
CA ILE A 82 13.03 4.75 -22.38
C ILE A 82 13.10 4.31 -23.85
N LYS A 83 13.62 5.16 -24.77
CA LYS A 83 13.78 4.80 -26.19
C LYS A 83 14.85 3.73 -26.40
N MET A 84 15.94 3.81 -25.62
CA MET A 84 17.00 2.80 -25.64
C MET A 84 16.52 1.45 -25.09
N ILE A 85 15.57 1.46 -24.14
CA ILE A 85 14.94 0.22 -23.66
C ILE A 85 14.05 -0.37 -24.76
N TYR A 86 13.22 0.44 -25.41
CA TYR A 86 12.29 -0.03 -26.45
C TYR A 86 12.98 -0.57 -27.71
N SER A 87 14.19 -0.12 -28.04
CA SER A 87 14.95 -0.69 -29.17
C SER A 87 15.46 -2.11 -28.91
N ARG A 88 15.52 -2.54 -27.64
CA ARG A 88 16.07 -3.85 -27.22
C ARG A 88 15.02 -4.77 -26.61
N MET A 89 13.81 -4.28 -26.32
CA MET A 89 12.78 -5.04 -25.63
C MET A 89 11.38 -4.72 -26.16
N LEU A 90 10.56 -5.77 -26.31
CA LEU A 90 9.15 -5.66 -26.67
C LEU A 90 8.39 -4.80 -25.64
N PRO A 91 7.50 -3.89 -26.08
CA PRO A 91 6.80 -2.96 -25.19
C PRO A 91 5.90 -3.67 -24.16
N ARG A 92 5.30 -4.81 -24.54
CA ARG A 92 4.51 -5.64 -23.61
C ARG A 92 5.37 -6.23 -22.48
N LYS A 93 6.56 -6.72 -22.80
CA LYS A 93 7.48 -7.32 -21.81
C LYS A 93 8.03 -6.27 -20.85
N PHE A 94 8.36 -5.09 -21.39
CA PHE A 94 8.76 -3.94 -20.58
C PHE A 94 7.65 -3.51 -19.63
N ALA A 95 6.43 -3.31 -20.14
CA ALA A 95 5.29 -2.89 -19.33
C ALA A 95 4.98 -3.87 -18.19
N LEU A 96 4.94 -5.17 -18.48
CA LEU A 96 4.70 -6.18 -17.44
C LEU A 96 5.80 -6.20 -16.38
N THR A 97 7.07 -6.13 -16.81
CA THR A 97 8.20 -6.08 -15.86
C THR A 97 8.07 -4.86 -14.96
N ARG A 98 7.82 -3.68 -15.55
CA ARG A 98 7.65 -2.40 -14.84
C ARG A 98 6.48 -2.42 -13.88
N ILE A 99 5.33 -2.95 -14.29
CA ILE A 99 4.14 -3.05 -13.43
C ILE A 99 4.45 -3.92 -12.20
N VAL A 100 5.07 -5.09 -12.42
CA VAL A 100 5.40 -6.01 -11.31
C VAL A 100 6.44 -5.40 -10.37
N THR A 101 7.52 -4.81 -10.88
CA THR A 101 8.57 -4.23 -10.01
C THR A 101 8.06 -3.05 -9.20
N VAL A 102 7.27 -2.17 -9.81
CA VAL A 102 6.64 -1.04 -9.13
C VAL A 102 5.65 -1.49 -8.07
N ALA A 103 4.74 -2.42 -8.40
CA ALA A 103 3.78 -2.97 -7.45
C ALA A 103 4.49 -3.59 -6.23
N LEU A 104 5.49 -4.45 -6.46
CA LEU A 104 6.24 -5.08 -5.38
C LEU A 104 6.96 -4.05 -4.50
N SER A 105 7.59 -3.03 -5.08
CA SER A 105 8.25 -1.98 -4.29
C SER A 105 7.27 -1.10 -3.50
N GLY A 106 6.10 -0.79 -4.07
CA GLY A 106 5.06 -0.03 -3.37
C GLY A 106 4.45 -0.82 -2.22
N GLY A 107 4.11 -2.08 -2.47
CA GLY A 107 3.55 -2.97 -1.45
C GLY A 107 4.52 -3.23 -0.31
N THR A 108 5.79 -3.53 -0.62
CA THR A 108 6.80 -3.75 0.43
C THR A 108 7.10 -2.51 1.27
N MET A 109 7.04 -1.31 0.67
CA MET A 109 7.21 -0.06 1.41
C MET A 109 6.20 0.09 2.54
N LEU A 110 4.96 -0.40 2.38
CA LEU A 110 3.93 -0.36 3.43
C LEU A 110 3.89 -1.63 4.29
N ALA A 111 4.16 -2.80 3.72
CA ALA A 111 4.14 -4.06 4.45
C ALA A 111 5.19 -4.10 5.57
N VAL A 112 6.41 -3.58 5.33
CA VAL A 112 7.47 -3.61 6.33
C VAL A 112 7.12 -2.77 7.58
N PRO A 113 6.71 -1.49 7.48
CA PRO A 113 6.23 -0.72 8.62
C PRO A 113 5.07 -1.39 9.36
N PHE A 114 4.13 -2.00 8.62
CA PHE A 114 2.98 -2.69 9.19
C PHE A 114 3.42 -3.89 10.03
N ILE A 115 4.34 -4.71 9.52
CA ILE A 115 4.91 -5.85 10.27
C ILE A 115 5.58 -5.37 11.56
N ILE A 116 6.36 -4.28 11.51
CA ILE A 116 7.06 -3.73 12.69
C ILE A 116 6.04 -3.32 13.76
N VAL A 117 5.04 -2.54 13.38
CA VAL A 117 4.04 -1.98 14.29
C VAL A 117 3.11 -3.05 14.87
N LEU A 118 2.64 -3.98 14.03
CA LEU A 118 1.83 -5.10 14.49
C LEU A 118 2.65 -6.04 15.38
N GLY A 119 3.95 -6.19 15.11
CA GLY A 119 4.87 -6.89 16.00
C GLY A 119 4.99 -6.23 17.37
N ILE A 120 5.07 -4.90 17.44
CA ILE A 120 5.04 -4.15 18.71
C ILE A 120 3.70 -4.39 19.42
N ALA A 121 2.57 -4.26 18.72
CA ALA A 121 1.25 -4.49 19.30
C ALA A 121 1.09 -5.92 19.86
N TYR A 122 1.63 -6.93 19.16
CA TYR A 122 1.61 -8.32 19.62
C TYR A 122 2.50 -8.56 20.85
N CYS A 123 3.71 -8.00 20.88
CA CYS A 123 4.67 -8.24 21.96
C CYS A 123 4.28 -7.57 23.29
N PHE A 124 3.68 -6.38 23.19
CA PHE A 124 3.37 -5.52 24.33
C PHE A 124 1.87 -5.46 24.69
N GLY A 125 0.99 -6.00 23.87
CA GLY A 125 -0.43 -6.17 24.17
C GLY A 125 -0.73 -7.51 24.83
N ILE A 126 -1.88 -7.59 25.50
CA ILE A 126 -2.45 -8.88 25.94
C ILE A 126 -3.10 -9.53 24.70
N PRO A 127 -2.68 -10.75 24.31
CA PRO A 127 -3.29 -11.44 23.19
C PRO A 127 -4.61 -12.09 23.60
N GLY A 128 -5.60 -12.00 22.74
CA GLY A 128 -6.91 -12.62 22.85
C GLY A 128 -8.04 -11.61 22.69
N ILE A 129 -9.27 -12.10 22.86
CA ILE A 129 -10.45 -11.24 22.88
C ILE A 129 -10.23 -10.18 23.98
N PRO A 130 -10.40 -8.87 23.69
CA PRO A 130 -10.22 -7.82 24.69
C PRO A 130 -11.11 -8.04 25.91
N THR A 131 -10.49 -8.16 27.09
CA THR A 131 -11.15 -8.35 28.40
C THR A 131 -10.90 -7.16 29.34
N GLY A 132 -11.71 -7.01 30.39
CA GLY A 132 -11.60 -5.92 31.36
C GLY A 132 -11.93 -4.55 30.76
N SER A 133 -11.00 -3.60 30.83
CA SER A 133 -11.21 -2.21 30.39
C SER A 133 -11.41 -2.01 28.88
N ASP A 134 -11.20 -3.07 28.09
CA ASP A 134 -11.40 -3.09 26.64
C ASP A 134 -12.62 -3.95 26.24
N GLU A 135 -13.43 -4.39 27.21
CA GLU A 135 -14.65 -5.17 26.93
C GLU A 135 -15.61 -4.35 26.07
N GLY A 136 -16.07 -4.97 24.98
CA GLY A 136 -16.96 -4.33 24.02
C GLY A 136 -16.27 -3.63 22.85
N LEU A 137 -14.93 -3.48 22.84
CA LEU A 137 -14.21 -2.84 21.73
C LEU A 137 -14.43 -3.55 20.37
N MET A 138 -14.72 -4.85 20.41
CA MET A 138 -15.05 -5.67 19.24
C MET A 138 -16.51 -6.14 19.21
N ALA A 139 -17.38 -5.65 20.10
CA ALA A 139 -18.76 -6.13 20.20
C ALA A 139 -19.51 -5.95 18.87
N GLY A 140 -20.14 -7.03 18.40
CA GLY A 140 -20.92 -7.04 17.16
C GLY A 140 -20.08 -7.08 15.86
N THR A 141 -18.75 -7.17 15.96
CA THR A 141 -17.87 -7.31 14.79
C THR A 141 -17.57 -8.77 14.48
N THR A 142 -17.38 -9.12 13.19
CA THR A 142 -16.97 -10.47 12.80
C THR A 142 -15.53 -10.80 13.23
N LEU A 143 -14.78 -9.82 13.76
CA LEU A 143 -13.44 -10.03 14.30
C LEU A 143 -13.43 -10.98 15.50
N ILE A 144 -14.47 -10.97 16.34
CA ILE A 144 -14.59 -11.92 17.45
C ILE A 144 -14.56 -13.36 16.92
N PHE A 145 -15.36 -13.64 15.88
CA PHE A 145 -15.39 -14.95 15.23
C PHE A 145 -14.02 -15.34 14.64
N TYR A 146 -13.32 -14.39 14.00
CA TYR A 146 -11.98 -14.66 13.45
C TYR A 146 -10.96 -14.97 14.54
N ILE A 147 -11.00 -14.26 15.68
CA ILE A 147 -10.09 -14.51 16.80
C ILE A 147 -10.41 -15.84 17.48
N GLU A 148 -11.69 -16.17 17.67
CA GLU A 148 -12.09 -17.43 18.29
C GLU A 148 -11.72 -18.65 17.43
N HIS A 149 -11.90 -18.57 16.12
CA HIS A 149 -11.71 -19.72 15.23
C HIS A 149 -10.27 -19.85 14.68
N TYR A 150 -9.62 -18.73 14.39
CA TYR A 150 -8.29 -18.72 13.77
C TYR A 150 -7.22 -18.09 14.66
N GLY A 151 -7.57 -17.32 15.69
CA GLY A 151 -6.63 -16.60 16.54
C GLY A 151 -6.26 -15.20 16.01
N GLU A 152 -5.66 -14.38 16.86
CA GLU A 152 -5.32 -12.98 16.52
C GLU A 152 -4.33 -12.82 15.37
N TRP A 153 -3.43 -13.80 15.19
CA TRP A 153 -2.44 -13.78 14.12
C TRP A 153 -3.09 -13.70 12.74
N TYR A 154 -4.32 -14.23 12.59
CA TYR A 154 -5.09 -14.15 11.35
C TYR A 154 -5.38 -12.70 10.96
N ILE A 155 -5.80 -11.87 11.91
CA ILE A 155 -6.07 -10.45 11.68
C ILE A 155 -4.79 -9.71 11.31
N PHE A 156 -3.70 -9.97 12.04
CA PHE A 156 -2.42 -9.31 11.78
C PHE A 156 -1.88 -9.65 10.40
N LEU A 157 -1.92 -10.93 10.02
CA LEU A 157 -1.53 -11.38 8.69
C LEU A 157 -2.35 -10.67 7.62
N TRP A 158 -3.68 -10.59 7.80
CA TRP A 158 -4.53 -9.96 6.81
C TRP A 158 -4.32 -8.45 6.70
N LYS A 159 -4.04 -7.76 7.81
CA LYS A 159 -3.69 -6.34 7.77
C LYS A 159 -2.37 -6.08 7.05
N VAL A 160 -1.37 -6.95 7.20
CA VAL A 160 -0.13 -6.86 6.41
C VAL A 160 -0.41 -7.08 4.93
N ILE A 161 -1.25 -8.06 4.57
CA ILE A 161 -1.62 -8.36 3.19
C ILE A 161 -2.39 -7.19 2.55
N LEU A 162 -3.39 -6.63 3.24
CA LEU A 162 -4.14 -5.46 2.77
C LEU A 162 -3.23 -4.23 2.66
N GLY A 163 -2.36 -3.97 3.64
CA GLY A 163 -1.36 -2.90 3.55
C GLY A 163 -0.41 -3.07 2.34
N PHE A 164 0.00 -4.30 2.04
CA PHE A 164 0.81 -4.62 0.87
C PHE A 164 0.06 -4.36 -0.44
N LEU A 165 -1.18 -4.85 -0.56
CA LEU A 165 -2.01 -4.68 -1.74
C LEU A 165 -2.38 -3.21 -1.98
N PHE A 166 -2.75 -2.49 -0.93
CA PHE A 166 -2.93 -1.04 -0.96
C PHE A 166 -1.66 -0.32 -1.46
N GLY A 167 -0.48 -0.70 -0.97
CA GLY A 167 0.79 -0.17 -1.45
C GLY A 167 1.03 -0.45 -2.94
N CYS A 168 0.64 -1.63 -3.43
CA CYS A 168 0.70 -1.97 -4.86
C CYS A 168 -0.20 -1.05 -5.70
N ILE A 169 -1.45 -0.82 -5.26
CA ILE A 169 -2.43 0.03 -5.95
C ILE A 169 -1.87 1.43 -6.15
N TRP A 170 -1.42 2.08 -5.08
CA TRP A 170 -1.03 3.49 -5.14
C TRP A 170 0.33 3.72 -5.78
N ALA A 171 1.24 2.74 -5.71
CA ALA A 171 2.46 2.79 -6.52
C ALA A 171 2.16 2.68 -8.01
N LEU A 172 1.23 1.80 -8.40
CA LEU A 172 0.77 1.69 -9.79
C LEU A 172 -0.02 2.93 -10.23
N ALA A 173 -0.80 3.54 -9.35
CA ALA A 173 -1.49 4.80 -9.64
C ALA A 173 -0.47 5.92 -9.92
N GLY A 174 0.58 6.05 -9.10
CA GLY A 174 1.69 6.98 -9.35
C GLY A 174 2.38 6.73 -10.68
N LEU A 175 2.64 5.46 -11.02
CA LEU A 175 3.17 5.08 -12.33
C LEU A 175 2.19 5.43 -13.47
N ALA A 176 0.89 5.20 -13.30
CA ALA A 176 -0.11 5.56 -14.30
C ALA A 176 -0.06 7.06 -14.59
N PHE A 177 -0.11 7.90 -13.56
CA PHE A 177 0.03 9.35 -13.76
C PHE A 177 1.37 9.70 -14.44
N ALA A 178 2.48 9.09 -14.04
CA ALA A 178 3.79 9.32 -14.67
C ALA A 178 3.82 8.96 -16.17
N VAL A 179 3.13 7.89 -16.57
CA VAL A 179 3.06 7.44 -17.98
C VAL A 179 2.21 8.38 -18.83
N TRP A 180 1.09 8.84 -18.29
CA TRP A 180 0.13 9.70 -19.00
C TRP A 180 0.55 11.16 -19.00
N LEU A 181 1.09 11.65 -17.89
CA LEU A 181 1.55 13.01 -17.66
C LEU A 181 2.97 12.93 -17.08
N PRO A 182 4.03 12.95 -17.91
CA PRO A 182 5.40 12.73 -17.49
C PRO A 182 5.96 13.98 -16.79
N ASN A 183 5.42 14.25 -15.61
CA ASN A 183 5.80 15.31 -14.72
C ASN A 183 5.91 14.72 -13.31
N LYS A 184 7.11 14.85 -12.72
CA LYS A 184 7.45 14.29 -11.41
C LYS A 184 6.51 14.76 -10.30
N TYR A 185 6.06 16.02 -10.34
CA TYR A 185 5.16 16.57 -9.33
C TYR A 185 3.76 15.99 -9.45
N VAL A 186 3.24 15.90 -10.68
CA VAL A 186 1.91 15.31 -10.95
C VAL A 186 1.90 13.83 -10.57
N ALA A 187 2.94 13.09 -10.94
CA ALA A 187 3.05 11.66 -10.64
C ALA A 187 3.06 11.34 -9.14
N LEU A 188 3.49 12.28 -8.29
CA LEU A 188 3.53 12.12 -6.84
C LEU A 188 2.27 12.64 -6.15
N ILE A 189 1.73 13.77 -6.58
CA ILE A 189 0.58 14.42 -5.93
C ILE A 189 -0.76 13.85 -6.41
N ALA A 190 -0.88 13.53 -7.70
CA ALA A 190 -2.15 13.08 -8.28
C ALA A 190 -2.71 11.78 -7.65
N PRO A 191 -1.89 10.77 -7.29
CA PRO A 191 -2.37 9.60 -6.54
C PRO A 191 -3.08 9.98 -5.24
N PHE A 192 -2.51 10.93 -4.49
CA PHE A 192 -3.11 11.41 -3.24
C PHE A 192 -4.41 12.17 -3.47
N VAL A 193 -4.44 13.08 -4.44
CA VAL A 193 -5.67 13.81 -4.77
C VAL A 193 -6.78 12.84 -5.21
N LEU A 194 -6.42 11.81 -6.00
CA LEU A 194 -7.37 10.77 -6.40
C LEU A 194 -7.85 9.95 -5.20
N TYR A 195 -6.95 9.58 -4.27
CA TYR A 195 -7.29 8.85 -3.06
C TYR A 195 -8.30 9.61 -2.18
N GLU A 196 -8.03 10.89 -1.91
CA GLU A 196 -8.93 11.75 -1.12
C GLU A 196 -10.27 11.98 -1.82
N ALA A 197 -10.25 12.20 -3.14
CA ALA A 197 -11.48 12.32 -3.93
C ALA A 197 -12.32 11.03 -3.90
N MET A 198 -11.67 9.87 -3.99
CA MET A 198 -12.34 8.57 -3.88
C MET A 198 -12.92 8.35 -2.48
N TRP A 199 -12.22 8.77 -1.43
CA TRP A 199 -12.73 8.67 -0.07
C TRP A 199 -14.04 9.46 0.11
N LEU A 200 -14.07 10.72 -0.35
CA LEU A 200 -15.26 11.58 -0.28
C LEU A 200 -16.40 11.08 -1.17
N ALA A 201 -16.10 10.68 -2.41
CA ALA A 201 -17.11 10.25 -3.38
C ALA A 201 -17.72 8.88 -3.05
N LEU A 202 -16.90 7.95 -2.53
CA LEU A 202 -17.28 6.56 -2.27
C LEU A 202 -17.56 6.30 -0.78
N GLY A 203 -17.67 7.35 0.05
CA GLY A 203 -17.93 7.20 1.49
C GLY A 203 -19.17 6.37 1.83
N LYS A 204 -20.19 6.36 0.94
CA LYS A 204 -21.41 5.54 1.11
C LYS A 204 -21.27 4.10 0.63
N ILE A 205 -20.24 3.78 -0.17
CA ILE A 205 -20.06 2.46 -0.79
C ILE A 205 -18.77 1.84 -0.25
N SER A 206 -18.89 1.12 0.87
CA SER A 206 -17.73 0.59 1.61
C SER A 206 -16.85 -0.35 0.78
N VAL A 207 -17.46 -1.13 -0.12
CA VAL A 207 -16.79 -2.11 -1.00
C VAL A 207 -15.88 -1.49 -2.05
N LEU A 208 -16.07 -0.22 -2.40
CA LEU A 208 -15.26 0.47 -3.41
C LEU A 208 -14.31 1.51 -2.81
N ASN A 209 -14.43 1.80 -1.52
CA ASN A 209 -13.64 2.84 -0.90
C ASN A 209 -12.24 2.30 -0.51
N PRO A 210 -11.15 2.85 -1.07
CA PRO A 210 -9.80 2.35 -0.77
C PRO A 210 -9.42 2.43 0.71
N ILE A 211 -10.02 3.36 1.48
CA ILE A 211 -9.75 3.48 2.92
C ILE A 211 -10.34 2.29 3.68
N TYR A 212 -11.61 1.96 3.39
CA TYR A 212 -12.30 0.86 4.06
C TYR A 212 -11.74 -0.50 3.63
N LEU A 213 -11.30 -0.61 2.37
CA LEU A 213 -10.61 -1.80 1.88
C LEU A 213 -9.30 -2.04 2.66
N MET A 214 -8.46 -1.02 2.78
CA MET A 214 -7.20 -1.12 3.52
C MET A 214 -7.40 -1.50 4.99
N ARG A 215 -8.47 -1.01 5.64
CA ARG A 215 -8.79 -1.35 7.04
C ARG A 215 -9.31 -2.78 7.18
N GLY A 216 -10.14 -3.23 6.23
CA GLY A 216 -10.77 -4.56 6.19
C GLY A 216 -11.91 -4.75 7.21
N ASP A 217 -11.82 -4.10 8.37
CA ASP A 217 -12.75 -4.21 9.49
C ASP A 217 -14.15 -3.69 9.11
N ASP A 218 -14.23 -2.61 8.33
CA ASP A 218 -15.51 -1.97 7.93
C ASP A 218 -16.39 -2.85 7.03
N LEU A 219 -15.77 -3.81 6.32
CA LEU A 219 -16.46 -4.77 5.47
C LEU A 219 -16.84 -6.05 6.20
N ASN A 220 -16.35 -6.25 7.43
CA ASN A 220 -16.48 -7.49 8.20
C ASN A 220 -16.04 -8.75 7.42
N ASN A 221 -15.29 -8.58 6.31
CA ASN A 221 -14.86 -9.64 5.42
C ASN A 221 -13.52 -9.27 4.76
N TYR A 222 -12.49 -9.76 5.42
CA TYR A 222 -11.09 -9.64 5.06
C TYR A 222 -10.76 -10.16 3.64
N PRO A 223 -11.16 -11.39 3.24
CA PRO A 223 -10.97 -11.88 1.87
C PRO A 223 -11.63 -11.01 0.79
N LEU A 224 -12.85 -10.52 1.04
CA LEU A 224 -13.56 -9.66 0.09
C LEU A 224 -12.79 -8.37 -0.18
N SER A 225 -12.24 -7.77 0.87
CA SER A 225 -11.40 -6.57 0.74
C SER A 225 -10.18 -6.84 -0.15
N GLY A 226 -9.43 -7.91 0.15
CA GLY A 226 -8.25 -8.27 -0.64
C GLY A 226 -8.58 -8.58 -2.10
N PHE A 227 -9.74 -9.19 -2.37
CA PHE A 227 -10.23 -9.41 -3.74
C PHE A 227 -10.47 -8.10 -4.48
N MET A 228 -11.16 -7.14 -3.85
CA MET A 228 -11.43 -5.84 -4.46
C MET A 228 -10.14 -5.05 -4.73
N GLU A 229 -9.16 -5.11 -3.82
CA GLU A 229 -7.84 -4.51 -4.04
C GLU A 229 -7.11 -5.15 -5.23
N CYS A 230 -7.21 -6.46 -5.41
CA CYS A 230 -6.69 -7.14 -6.60
C CYS A 230 -7.38 -6.67 -7.89
N VAL A 231 -8.69 -6.41 -7.85
CA VAL A 231 -9.42 -5.83 -8.99
C VAL A 231 -8.87 -4.44 -9.33
N TYR A 232 -8.61 -3.59 -8.33
CA TYR A 232 -7.98 -2.28 -8.54
C TYR A 232 -6.58 -2.39 -9.16
N ILE A 233 -5.74 -3.31 -8.66
CA ILE A 233 -4.41 -3.57 -9.22
C ILE A 233 -4.52 -3.94 -10.71
N LEU A 234 -5.46 -4.82 -11.07
CA LEU A 234 -5.67 -5.22 -12.46
C LEU A 234 -6.11 -4.04 -13.33
N LEU A 235 -7.09 -3.26 -12.88
CA LEU A 235 -7.59 -2.10 -13.63
C LEU A 235 -6.49 -1.06 -13.87
N ILE A 236 -5.73 -0.69 -12.85
CA ILE A 236 -4.63 0.28 -12.98
C ILE A 236 -3.51 -0.29 -13.86
N SER A 237 -3.20 -1.57 -13.74
CA SER A 237 -2.21 -2.25 -14.60
C SER A 237 -2.58 -2.16 -16.08
N LEU A 238 -3.87 -2.30 -16.42
CA LEU A 238 -4.36 -2.13 -17.79
C LEU A 238 -4.19 -0.68 -18.27
N VAL A 239 -4.47 0.32 -17.42
CA VAL A 239 -4.27 1.75 -17.73
C VAL A 239 -2.79 2.07 -17.97
N VAL A 240 -1.89 1.53 -17.14
CA VAL A 240 -0.43 1.67 -17.30
C VAL A 240 0.01 1.01 -18.62
N MET A 241 -0.44 -0.22 -18.88
CA MET A 241 -0.08 -0.94 -20.10
C MET A 241 -0.56 -0.21 -21.36
N TRP A 242 -1.76 0.35 -21.33
CA TRP A 242 -2.29 1.17 -22.42
C TRP A 242 -1.46 2.43 -22.64
N GLY A 243 -1.14 3.15 -21.55
CA GLY A 243 -0.31 4.35 -21.59
C GLY A 243 1.09 4.08 -22.17
N LEU A 244 1.76 3.01 -21.73
CA LEU A 244 3.08 2.62 -22.24
C LEU A 244 3.03 2.20 -23.71
N LYS A 245 1.99 1.46 -24.13
CA LYS A 245 1.80 1.07 -25.54
C LYS A 245 1.57 2.28 -26.43
N ARG A 246 0.83 3.29 -25.95
CA ARG A 246 0.63 4.56 -26.67
C ARG A 246 1.95 5.31 -26.85
N ARG A 247 2.77 5.40 -25.79
CA ARG A 247 4.08 6.06 -25.83
C ARG A 247 5.04 5.39 -26.82
N TYR A 248 5.02 4.06 -26.89
CA TYR A 248 5.80 3.31 -27.87
C TYR A 248 5.39 3.58 -29.33
N ARG A 249 4.11 3.82 -29.60
CA ARG A 249 3.61 4.09 -30.97
C ARG A 249 3.86 5.52 -31.44
N ASN A 250 3.95 6.46 -30.50
CA ASN A 250 3.97 7.90 -30.79
C ASN A 250 5.36 8.55 -30.60
N GLY A 251 6.40 7.78 -30.22
CA GLY A 251 7.71 8.30 -29.84
C GLY A 251 8.87 7.57 -30.49
#